data_AF-A0A069RIA7-F1
#
_entry.id   AF-A0A069RIA7-F1
#
_cell.length_a   1.000
_cell.length_b   1.000
_cell.length_c   1.000
_cell.angle_alpha   90.00
_cell.angle_beta   90.00
_cell.angle_gamma   90.00
#
_symmetry.space_group_name_H-M   'P 1'
#
loop_
_entity.id
_entity.type
_entity.pdbx_description
1 polymer ?
#
loop_
_entity_poly.entity_id
_entity_poly.type
_entity_poly.pdbx_seq_one_letter_code
_entity_poly.pdbx_strand_id
1 'polypeptide(L)'
;MFYNVNDIVMDGKALHMEQKPFIYEGRTYVYLGDAVRAFGRELEWYGKTGRITMVKPQEESGEIDKSFKIEQYESVVSKIASKLESGWPDDMNAFLKAEMDSYDAGIENIYFADENGNMQIIPSVQLPEGYDPREREWYKVAVEKGIYVSNPYADIINGGEIVSASKTVRSNGKIVGAIGVDFKL
;
A
#
# COMPACT_ATOMS: atom_id res chain seq x y z
N MET A 1 24.14 -4.36 46.07
CA MET A 1 23.07 -4.36 45.04
C MET A 1 21.86 -5.05 45.64
N PHE A 2 20.68 -4.46 45.55
CA PHE A 2 19.42 -5.01 46.06
C PHE A 2 18.53 -5.40 44.88
N TYR A 3 18.22 -6.70 44.75
CA TYR A 3 17.44 -7.24 43.63
C TYR A 3 15.95 -7.46 43.94
N ASN A 4 15.52 -7.20 45.19
CA ASN A 4 14.15 -7.47 45.66
C ASN A 4 13.20 -6.29 45.39
N VAL A 5 13.24 -5.73 44.19
CA VAL A 5 12.22 -4.76 43.75
C VAL A 5 11.06 -5.57 43.18
N ASN A 6 9.94 -5.59 43.89
CA ASN A 6 8.82 -6.47 43.57
C ASN A 6 7.87 -5.85 42.54
N ASP A 7 7.61 -4.54 42.64
CA ASP A 7 6.65 -3.84 41.79
C ASP A 7 7.19 -2.46 41.39
N ILE A 8 6.92 -2.06 40.14
CA ILE A 8 6.99 -0.66 39.71
C ILE A 8 5.57 -0.23 39.39
N VAL A 9 5.12 0.89 39.95
CA VAL A 9 3.77 1.42 39.74
C VAL A 9 3.85 2.79 39.07
N MET A 10 3.09 2.97 38.00
CA MET A 10 2.92 4.24 37.30
C MET A 10 1.41 4.52 37.18
N ASP A 11 0.97 5.68 37.64
CA ASP A 11 -0.44 6.09 37.65
C ASP A 11 -1.40 5.04 38.27
N GLY A 12 -0.95 4.39 39.35
CA GLY A 12 -1.71 3.37 40.06
C GLY A 12 -1.75 1.99 39.39
N LYS A 13 -1.05 1.80 38.26
CA LYS A 13 -0.94 0.52 37.56
C LYS A 13 0.46 -0.06 37.68
N ALA A 14 0.54 -1.35 38.00
CA ALA A 14 1.79 -2.08 37.97
C ALA A 14 2.30 -2.16 36.52
N LEU A 15 3.57 -1.81 36.30
CA LEU A 15 4.23 -1.95 35.01
C LEU A 15 4.74 -3.38 34.83
N HIS A 16 4.54 -3.92 33.63
CA HIS A 16 5.18 -5.17 33.24
C HIS A 16 6.64 -4.91 32.86
N MET A 17 7.55 -5.63 33.51
CA MET A 17 8.99 -5.50 33.33
C MET A 17 9.55 -6.79 32.74
N GLU A 18 10.22 -6.69 31.60
CA GLU A 18 10.94 -7.83 30.99
C GLU A 18 12.14 -8.24 31.86
N GLN A 19 12.80 -7.25 32.48
CA GLN A 19 13.86 -7.50 33.44
C GLN A 19 13.56 -6.82 34.77
N LYS A 20 13.75 -7.56 35.86
CA LYS A 20 13.57 -7.02 37.20
C LYS A 20 14.58 -5.89 37.45
N PRO A 21 14.13 -4.70 37.87
CA PRO A 21 15.03 -3.62 38.23
C PRO A 21 15.81 -3.98 39.51
N PHE A 22 16.90 -3.27 39.76
CA PHE A 22 17.69 -3.43 40.98
C PHE A 22 18.16 -2.08 41.51
N ILE A 23 18.52 -2.04 42.79
CA ILE A 23 19.09 -0.86 43.44
C ILE A 23 20.58 -1.06 43.64
N TYR A 24 21.39 -0.12 43.18
CA TYR A 24 22.83 -0.10 43.39
C TYR A 24 23.24 1.30 43.83
N GLU A 25 23.96 1.39 44.95
CA GLU A 25 24.42 2.66 45.54
C GLU A 25 23.30 3.71 45.71
N GLY A 26 22.12 3.27 46.18
CA GLY A 26 20.97 4.16 46.39
C GLY A 26 20.28 4.64 45.11
N ARG A 27 20.69 4.13 43.94
CA ARG A 27 20.08 4.45 42.64
C ARG A 27 19.33 3.24 42.10
N THR A 28 18.17 3.49 41.51
CA THR A 28 17.38 2.47 40.82
C THR A 28 17.87 2.32 39.39
N TYR A 29 18.17 1.09 38.99
CA TYR A 29 18.55 0.71 37.64
C TYR A 29 17.40 -0.07 37.02
N VAL A 30 16.94 0.42 35.88
CA VAL A 30 15.82 -0.14 35.12
C VAL A 30 16.31 -0.49 33.72
N TYR A 31 15.82 -1.58 33.15
CA TYR A 31 16.10 -1.91 31.76
C TYR A 31 15.54 -0.81 30.85
N LEU A 32 16.38 -0.26 29.97
CA LEU A 32 16.03 0.89 29.14
C LEU A 32 14.79 0.59 28.27
N GLY A 33 14.64 -0.65 27.78
CA GLY A 33 13.48 -1.06 26.99
C GLY A 33 12.16 -0.94 27.77
N ASP A 34 12.14 -1.33 29.04
CA ASP A 34 10.95 -1.23 29.88
C ASP A 34 10.58 0.24 30.17
N ALA A 35 11.59 1.08 30.44
CA ALA A 35 11.38 2.51 30.65
C ALA A 35 10.84 3.19 29.38
N VAL A 36 11.38 2.86 28.21
CA VAL A 36 10.96 3.42 26.92
C VAL A 36 9.53 2.98 26.57
N ARG A 37 9.17 1.72 26.83
CA ARG A 37 7.79 1.22 26.66
C ARG A 37 6.79 1.95 27.56
N ALA A 38 7.16 2.29 28.79
CA ALA A 38 6.31 3.08 29.68
C ALA A 38 5.95 4.48 29.10
N PHE A 39 6.80 5.03 28.23
CA PHE A 39 6.54 6.29 27.50
C PHE A 39 5.81 6.09 26.16
N GLY A 40 5.32 4.89 25.85
CA GLY A 40 4.66 4.58 24.58
C GLY A 40 5.62 4.69 23.40
N ARG A 41 6.83 4.14 23.56
CA ARG A 41 7.92 4.11 22.59
C ARG A 41 8.56 2.72 22.54
N GLU A 42 9.33 2.45 21.50
CA GLU A 42 10.12 1.24 21.34
C GLU A 42 11.60 1.57 21.09
N LEU A 43 12.49 0.61 21.34
CA LEU A 43 13.91 0.74 21.07
C LEU A 43 14.29 0.01 19.79
N GLU A 44 15.00 0.69 18.91
CA GLU A 44 15.68 0.08 17.76
C GLU A 44 17.19 0.11 17.97
N TRP A 45 17.86 -1.01 17.66
CA TRP A 45 19.30 -1.15 17.74
C TRP A 45 19.95 -1.26 16.35
N TYR A 46 20.84 -0.31 16.05
CA TYR A 46 21.62 -0.29 14.82
C TYR A 46 23.00 -0.89 15.09
N GLY A 47 23.11 -2.21 15.01
CA GLY A 47 24.33 -2.95 15.36
C GLY A 47 25.60 -2.55 14.60
N LYS A 48 25.48 -1.97 13.40
CA LYS A 48 26.63 -1.49 12.61
C LYS A 48 27.24 -0.19 13.15
N THR A 49 26.45 0.65 13.80
CA THR A 49 26.86 1.99 14.26
C THR A 49 26.88 2.12 15.77
N GLY A 50 26.42 1.10 16.50
CA GLY A 50 26.31 1.14 17.94
C GLY A 50 25.23 2.11 18.44
N ARG A 51 24.23 2.44 17.61
CA ARG A 51 23.21 3.45 17.92
C ARG A 51 21.92 2.79 18.38
N ILE A 52 21.39 3.28 19.51
CA ILE A 52 20.03 3.02 19.97
C ILE A 52 19.16 4.23 19.60
N THR A 53 17.99 4.00 19.02
CA THR A 53 16.98 5.05 18.81
C THR A 53 15.66 4.68 19.49
N MET A 54 15.00 5.69 20.06
CA MET A 54 13.62 5.57 20.52
C MET A 54 12.69 5.92 19.36
N VAL A 55 11.84 4.99 18.98
CA VAL A 55 10.85 5.16 17.92
C VAL A 55 9.45 5.10 18.53
N LYS A 56 8.44 5.62 17.81
CA LYS A 56 7.07 5.26 18.17
C LYS A 56 6.91 3.75 17.92
N PRO A 57 6.16 3.01 18.76
CA PRO A 57 5.73 1.67 18.36
C PRO A 57 5.07 1.83 17.00
N GLN A 58 5.31 0.91 16.08
CA GLN A 58 4.55 0.89 14.83
C GLN A 58 3.07 0.84 15.23
N GLU A 59 2.39 2.00 15.17
CA GLU A 59 0.94 2.03 15.27
C GLU A 59 0.45 1.06 14.18
N GLU A 60 -0.62 0.32 14.44
CA GLU A 60 -1.39 -0.34 13.38
C GLU A 60 -1.92 0.76 12.44
N SER A 61 -1.03 1.25 11.58
CA SER A 61 -1.19 2.26 10.54
C SER A 61 -2.04 1.74 9.38
N GLY A 62 -2.47 0.49 9.47
CA GLY A 62 -3.03 -0.29 8.39
C GLY A 62 -4.41 0.15 7.89
N GLU A 63 -5.24 0.89 8.64
CA GLU A 63 -6.56 1.30 8.11
C GLU A 63 -6.57 2.72 7.55
N ILE A 64 -5.97 3.70 8.24
CA ILE A 64 -5.94 5.10 7.79
C ILE A 64 -4.93 5.30 6.63
N ASP A 65 -3.78 4.62 6.65
CA ASP A 65 -2.82 4.65 5.52
C ASP A 65 -3.39 3.90 4.31
N LYS A 66 -4.10 2.79 4.52
CA LYS A 66 -4.79 2.08 3.43
C LYS A 66 -5.91 2.90 2.82
N SER A 67 -6.74 3.57 3.62
CA SER A 67 -7.81 4.41 3.08
C SER A 67 -7.24 5.57 2.26
N PHE A 68 -6.17 6.21 2.76
CA PHE A 68 -5.49 7.28 2.03
C PHE A 68 -4.87 6.78 0.71
N LYS A 69 -4.22 5.60 0.71
CA LYS A 69 -3.68 4.98 -0.51
C LYS A 69 -4.78 4.58 -1.50
N ILE A 70 -5.90 4.02 -1.03
CA ILE A 70 -7.06 3.70 -1.87
C ILE A 70 -7.59 4.96 -2.56
N GLU A 71 -7.81 6.05 -1.81
CA GLU A 71 -8.24 7.33 -2.38
C GLU A 71 -7.26 7.86 -3.43
N GLN A 72 -5.95 7.70 -3.19
CA GLN A 72 -4.92 8.08 -4.16
C GLN A 72 -5.00 7.24 -5.45
N TYR A 73 -5.13 5.91 -5.33
CA TYR A 73 -5.23 5.02 -6.49
C TYR A 73 -6.51 5.27 -7.29
N GLU A 74 -7.65 5.44 -6.60
CA GLU A 74 -8.92 5.80 -7.22
C GLU A 74 -8.84 7.13 -7.96
N SER A 75 -8.16 8.13 -7.38
CA SER A 75 -7.94 9.44 -7.98
C SER A 75 -7.10 9.33 -9.26
N VAL A 76 -6.02 8.56 -9.25
CA VAL A 76 -5.17 8.33 -10.44
C VAL A 76 -5.97 7.68 -11.56
N VAL A 77 -6.58 6.50 -11.33
CA VAL A 77 -7.32 5.80 -12.37
C VAL A 77 -8.53 6.60 -12.86
N SER A 78 -9.16 7.39 -11.97
CA SER A 78 -10.25 8.30 -12.34
C SER A 78 -9.82 9.41 -13.27
N LYS A 79 -8.65 10.01 -13.06
CA LYS A 79 -8.14 11.07 -13.94
C LYS A 79 -7.84 10.53 -15.33
N ILE A 80 -7.21 9.36 -15.40
CA ILE A 80 -6.86 8.73 -16.67
C ILE A 80 -8.13 8.35 -17.44
N ALA A 81 -9.09 7.72 -16.77
CA ALA A 81 -10.40 7.40 -17.35
C ALA A 81 -11.09 8.68 -17.89
N SER A 82 -11.20 9.73 -17.07
CA SER A 82 -11.83 10.99 -17.52
C SER A 82 -11.14 11.61 -18.73
N LYS A 83 -9.80 11.54 -18.81
CA LYS A 83 -9.06 12.03 -19.96
C LYS A 83 -9.38 11.21 -21.22
N LEU A 84 -9.40 9.89 -21.08
CA LEU A 84 -9.79 8.98 -22.16
C LEU A 84 -11.25 9.20 -22.62
N GLU A 85 -12.18 9.40 -21.69
CA GLU A 85 -13.59 9.70 -21.99
C GLU A 85 -13.77 11.07 -22.67
N SER A 86 -12.91 12.04 -22.35
CA SER A 86 -12.96 13.39 -22.94
C SER A 86 -12.47 13.46 -24.38
N GLY A 87 -11.66 12.48 -24.81
CA GLY A 87 -11.08 12.43 -26.14
C GLY A 87 -10.44 11.07 -26.39
N TRP A 88 -11.06 10.27 -27.27
CA TRP A 88 -10.53 8.98 -27.64
C TRP A 88 -9.22 9.15 -28.43
N PRO A 89 -8.12 8.48 -28.05
CA PRO A 89 -6.86 8.60 -28.75
C PRO A 89 -6.87 7.80 -30.06
N ASP A 90 -6.18 8.31 -31.07
CA ASP A 90 -5.91 7.55 -32.31
C ASP A 90 -4.98 6.36 -32.04
N ASP A 91 -4.07 6.50 -31.07
CA ASP A 91 -3.16 5.45 -30.61
C ASP A 91 -3.30 5.26 -29.10
N MET A 92 -3.96 4.18 -28.70
CA MET A 92 -4.14 3.81 -27.29
C MET A 92 -2.81 3.53 -26.59
N ASN A 93 -1.83 2.90 -27.24
CA ASN A 93 -0.55 2.59 -26.61
C ASN A 93 0.24 3.89 -26.32
N ALA A 94 0.22 4.85 -27.25
CA ALA A 94 0.84 6.15 -27.04
C ALA A 94 0.17 6.92 -25.90
N PHE A 95 -1.17 6.86 -25.81
CA PHE A 95 -1.92 7.43 -24.70
C PHE A 95 -1.51 6.80 -23.36
N LEU A 96 -1.61 5.48 -23.22
CA LEU A 96 -1.27 4.78 -21.97
C LEU A 96 0.18 5.04 -21.55
N LYS A 97 1.11 5.08 -22.51
CA LYS A 97 2.52 5.43 -22.24
C LYS A 97 2.67 6.86 -21.73
N ALA A 98 2.02 7.83 -22.37
CA ALA A 98 2.09 9.22 -21.94
C ALA A 98 1.50 9.42 -20.53
N GLU A 99 0.43 8.69 -20.20
CA GLU A 99 -0.13 8.69 -18.85
C GLU A 99 0.86 8.10 -17.86
N MET A 100 1.45 6.94 -18.15
CA MET A 100 2.47 6.33 -17.28
C MET A 100 3.66 7.25 -17.05
N ASP A 101 4.16 7.90 -18.11
CA ASP A 101 5.28 8.86 -18.05
C ASP A 101 4.92 10.13 -17.24
N SER A 102 3.63 10.41 -17.00
CA SER A 102 3.16 11.61 -16.31
C SER A 102 3.02 11.45 -14.78
N TYR A 103 3.08 10.23 -14.26
CA TYR A 103 3.03 9.95 -12.83
C TYR A 103 4.42 9.62 -12.28
N ASP A 104 4.71 10.08 -11.06
CA ASP A 104 5.94 9.73 -10.34
C ASP A 104 6.03 8.21 -10.06
N ALA A 105 7.24 7.74 -9.75
CA ALA A 105 7.56 6.34 -9.51
C ALA A 105 6.51 5.61 -8.63
N GLY A 106 6.02 4.47 -9.09
CA GLY A 106 5.05 3.64 -8.35
C GLY A 106 4.03 2.91 -9.22
N ILE A 107 3.79 3.38 -10.45
CA ILE A 107 2.98 2.65 -11.43
C ILE A 107 3.83 1.54 -12.06
N GLU A 108 3.34 0.30 -11.99
CA GLU A 108 3.91 -0.86 -12.66
C GLU A 108 3.37 -0.99 -14.08
N ASN A 109 2.04 -0.96 -14.22
CA ASN A 109 1.35 -1.07 -15.51
C ASN A 109 0.16 -0.11 -15.59
N ILE A 110 -0.14 0.36 -16.79
CA ILE A 110 -1.44 0.94 -17.16
C ILE A 110 -2.00 0.15 -18.33
N TYR A 111 -3.27 -0.23 -18.27
CA TYR A 111 -3.91 -1.02 -19.31
C TYR A 111 -5.36 -0.62 -19.54
N PHE A 112 -5.80 -0.78 -20.78
CA PHE A 112 -7.19 -0.63 -21.17
C PHE A 112 -7.66 -1.94 -21.80
N ALA A 113 -8.88 -2.35 -21.48
CA ALA A 113 -9.56 -3.43 -22.19
C ALA A 113 -10.95 -2.98 -22.65
N ASP A 114 -11.30 -3.33 -23.88
CA ASP A 114 -12.60 -3.03 -24.47
C ASP A 114 -13.66 -4.11 -24.18
N GLU A 115 -14.89 -3.88 -24.62
CA GLU A 115 -16.00 -4.85 -24.50
C GLU A 115 -15.81 -6.14 -25.33
N ASN A 116 -14.93 -6.10 -26.34
CA ASN A 116 -14.62 -7.23 -27.20
C ASN A 116 -13.51 -8.13 -26.63
N GLY A 117 -12.85 -7.70 -25.54
CA GLY A 117 -11.74 -8.42 -24.92
C GLY A 117 -10.37 -8.05 -25.48
N ASN A 118 -10.28 -7.03 -26.34
CA ASN A 118 -9.00 -6.50 -26.76
C ASN A 118 -8.36 -5.76 -25.58
N MET A 119 -7.07 -6.00 -25.35
CA MET A 119 -6.32 -5.36 -24.27
C MET A 119 -5.07 -4.68 -24.80
N GLN A 120 -4.81 -3.47 -24.30
CA GLN A 120 -3.54 -2.77 -24.41
C GLN A 120 -2.97 -2.59 -23.03
N ILE A 121 -1.66 -2.81 -22.86
CA ILE A 121 -0.96 -2.72 -21.57
C ILE A 121 0.43 -2.12 -21.78
N ILE A 122 0.79 -1.18 -20.93
CA ILE A 122 2.10 -0.51 -20.91
C ILE A 122 2.69 -0.62 -19.49
N PRO A 123 3.95 -1.07 -19.34
CA PRO A 123 4.83 -1.62 -20.37
C PRO A 123 4.23 -2.88 -21.03
N SER A 124 4.62 -3.16 -22.28
CA SER A 124 4.10 -4.33 -22.99
C SER A 124 4.55 -5.61 -22.29
N VAL A 125 3.60 -6.50 -22.02
CA VAL A 125 3.83 -7.81 -21.40
C VAL A 125 3.26 -8.92 -22.25
N GLN A 126 3.90 -10.08 -22.23
CA GLN A 126 3.38 -11.28 -22.87
C GLN A 126 2.24 -11.85 -22.01
N LEU A 127 1.00 -11.69 -22.46
CA LEU A 127 -0.15 -12.28 -21.78
C LEU A 127 -0.21 -13.80 -22.03
N PRO A 128 -0.71 -14.60 -21.06
CA PRO A 128 -0.95 -16.03 -21.25
C PRO A 128 -1.87 -16.32 -22.44
N GLU A 129 -1.69 -17.49 -23.05
CA GLU A 129 -2.60 -17.97 -24.09
C GLU A 129 -4.03 -18.08 -23.53
N GLY A 130 -5.01 -17.54 -24.27
CA GLY A 130 -6.42 -17.53 -23.86
C GLY A 130 -6.76 -16.52 -22.76
N TYR A 131 -5.87 -15.58 -22.42
CA TYR A 131 -6.19 -14.51 -21.48
C TYR A 131 -7.33 -13.63 -22.00
N ASP A 132 -8.45 -13.59 -21.26
CA ASP A 132 -9.55 -12.66 -21.50
C ASP A 132 -9.62 -11.64 -20.34
N PRO A 133 -9.38 -10.33 -20.60
CA PRO A 133 -9.46 -9.31 -19.56
C PRO A 133 -10.86 -9.22 -18.93
N ARG A 134 -11.92 -9.60 -19.65
CA ARG A 134 -13.31 -9.49 -19.20
C ARG A 134 -13.67 -10.51 -18.14
N GLU A 135 -12.90 -11.59 -18.02
CA GLU A 135 -13.08 -12.58 -16.98
C GLU A 135 -12.39 -12.18 -15.66
N ARG A 136 -11.51 -11.17 -15.71
CA ARG A 136 -10.72 -10.70 -14.56
C ARG A 136 -11.56 -9.84 -13.63
N GLU A 137 -11.26 -9.94 -12.34
CA GLU A 137 -12.00 -9.22 -11.30
C GLU A 137 -11.95 -7.70 -11.51
N TRP A 138 -10.78 -7.15 -11.81
CA TRP A 138 -10.62 -5.72 -12.06
C TRP A 138 -11.58 -5.20 -13.14
N TYR A 139 -11.77 -5.96 -14.22
CA TYR A 139 -12.66 -5.56 -15.30
C TYR A 139 -14.13 -5.68 -14.88
N LYS A 140 -14.52 -6.85 -14.37
CA LYS A 140 -15.93 -7.13 -14.02
C LYS A 140 -16.44 -6.15 -12.97
N VAL A 141 -15.67 -5.94 -11.91
CA VAL A 141 -16.09 -5.06 -10.80
C VAL A 141 -16.07 -3.61 -11.24
N ALA A 142 -15.08 -3.17 -12.03
CA ALA A 142 -15.09 -1.81 -12.57
C ALA A 142 -16.29 -1.57 -13.48
N VAL A 143 -16.63 -2.47 -14.40
CA VAL A 143 -17.80 -2.32 -15.30
C VAL A 143 -19.12 -2.33 -14.52
N GLU A 144 -19.24 -3.17 -13.48
CA GLU A 144 -20.44 -3.27 -12.64
C GLU A 144 -20.62 -2.06 -11.71
N LYS A 145 -19.55 -1.68 -10.98
CA LYS A 145 -19.62 -0.73 -9.86
C LYS A 145 -19.09 0.66 -10.18
N GLY A 146 -18.47 0.85 -11.34
CA GLY A 146 -17.86 2.13 -11.73
C GLY A 146 -16.36 2.17 -11.46
N ILE A 147 -15.93 1.78 -10.26
CA ILE A 147 -14.54 1.82 -9.81
C ILE A 147 -14.25 0.62 -8.89
N TYR A 148 -13.01 0.15 -8.90
CA TYR A 148 -12.55 -0.95 -8.08
C TYR A 148 -11.08 -0.77 -7.69
N VAL A 149 -10.74 -1.08 -6.44
CA VAL A 149 -9.37 -1.22 -5.96
C VAL A 149 -9.24 -2.59 -5.30
N SER A 150 -8.25 -3.38 -5.74
CA SER A 150 -8.02 -4.72 -5.20
C SER A 150 -7.38 -4.67 -3.80
N ASN A 151 -7.46 -5.79 -3.08
CA ASN A 151 -6.48 -6.04 -2.02
C ASN A 151 -5.09 -6.24 -2.64
N PRO A 152 -3.99 -6.03 -1.87
CA PRO A 152 -2.65 -6.39 -2.30
C PRO A 152 -2.55 -7.85 -2.75
N TYR A 153 -1.88 -8.09 -3.86
CA TYR A 153 -1.59 -9.44 -4.36
C TYR A 153 -0.23 -9.49 -5.07
N ALA A 154 0.38 -10.68 -5.14
CA ALA A 154 1.63 -10.85 -5.87
C ALA A 154 1.41 -10.73 -7.37
N ASP A 155 2.17 -9.85 -8.03
CA ASP A 155 2.22 -9.78 -9.48
C ASP A 155 2.70 -11.12 -10.03
N ILE A 156 1.90 -11.68 -10.94
CA ILE A 156 2.14 -12.98 -11.58
C ILE A 156 3.39 -12.90 -12.48
N ILE A 157 3.78 -11.70 -12.92
CA ILE A 157 4.90 -11.47 -13.83
C ILE A 157 6.21 -11.24 -13.05
N ASN A 158 6.21 -10.29 -12.09
CA ASN A 158 7.44 -9.85 -11.44
C ASN A 158 7.61 -10.33 -9.98
N GLY A 159 6.58 -10.93 -9.38
CA GLY A 159 6.61 -11.43 -7.99
C GLY A 159 6.61 -10.35 -6.90
N GLY A 160 6.55 -9.07 -7.26
CA GLY A 160 6.33 -7.97 -6.32
C GLY A 160 4.87 -7.88 -5.89
N GLU A 161 4.61 -7.35 -4.69
CA GLU A 161 3.22 -7.08 -4.27
C GLU A 161 2.69 -5.81 -4.97
N ILE A 162 1.51 -5.93 -5.56
CA ILE A 162 0.83 -4.86 -6.27
C ILE A 162 -0.60 -4.66 -5.78
N VAL A 163 -1.14 -3.48 -6.05
CA VAL A 163 -2.57 -3.17 -5.97
C VAL A 163 -3.05 -2.74 -7.35
N SER A 164 -4.19 -3.27 -7.81
CA SER A 164 -4.81 -2.84 -9.05
C SER A 164 -5.98 -1.91 -8.75
N ALA A 165 -5.97 -0.71 -9.31
CA ALA A 165 -7.14 0.16 -9.37
C ALA A 165 -7.68 0.20 -10.79
N SER A 166 -9.00 0.16 -10.95
CA SER A 166 -9.65 0.10 -12.25
C SER A 166 -10.95 0.89 -12.25
N LYS A 167 -11.31 1.42 -13.42
CA LYS A 167 -12.51 2.23 -13.61
C LYS A 167 -13.18 1.93 -14.94
N THR A 168 -14.52 1.91 -14.96
CA THR A 168 -15.26 1.86 -16.22
C THR A 168 -14.89 3.06 -17.09
N VAL A 169 -14.84 2.85 -18.40
CA VAL A 169 -14.69 3.91 -19.39
C VAL A 169 -15.96 3.99 -20.22
N ARG A 170 -16.47 5.21 -20.41
CA ARG A 170 -17.67 5.50 -21.20
C ARG A 170 -17.40 6.40 -22.39
N SER A 171 -18.01 6.09 -23.52
CA SER A 171 -18.07 6.97 -24.69
C SER A 171 -19.53 7.21 -25.06
N ASN A 172 -19.92 8.48 -25.21
CA ASN A 172 -21.30 8.87 -25.51
C ASN A 172 -22.36 8.23 -24.58
N GLY A 173 -22.04 8.12 -23.28
CA GLY A 173 -22.91 7.53 -22.26
C GLY A 173 -23.00 6.00 -22.28
N LYS A 174 -22.28 5.31 -23.18
CA LYS A 174 -22.19 3.85 -23.22
C LYS A 174 -20.86 3.38 -22.65
N ILE A 175 -20.89 2.27 -21.92
CA ILE A 175 -19.66 1.60 -21.46
C ILE A 175 -18.94 1.03 -22.68
N VAL A 176 -17.66 1.36 -22.84
CA VAL A 176 -16.80 0.86 -23.94
C VAL A 176 -15.66 -0.04 -23.45
N GLY A 177 -15.50 -0.16 -22.13
CA GLY A 177 -14.46 -0.96 -21.52
C GLY A 177 -14.12 -0.53 -20.10
N ALA A 178 -12.93 -0.91 -19.64
CA ALA A 178 -12.37 -0.49 -18.37
C ALA A 178 -10.87 -0.19 -18.53
N ILE A 179 -10.39 0.79 -17.76
CA ILE A 179 -8.98 1.10 -17.63
C ILE A 179 -8.50 0.67 -16.24
N GLY A 180 -7.30 0.12 -16.15
CA GLY A 180 -6.67 -0.31 -14.93
C GLY A 180 -5.23 0.20 -14.79
N VAL A 181 -4.79 0.31 -13.54
CA VAL A 181 -3.45 0.73 -13.15
C VAL A 181 -2.99 -0.19 -12.02
N ASP A 182 -1.81 -0.78 -12.21
CA ASP A 182 -1.14 -1.55 -11.15
C ASP A 182 -0.12 -0.66 -10.44
N PHE A 183 -0.17 -0.62 -9.12
CA PHE A 183 0.74 0.13 -8.26
C PHE A 183 1.63 -0.81 -7.47
N LYS A 184 2.93 -0.54 -7.44
CA LYS A 184 3.90 -1.22 -6.56
C LYS A 184 3.69 -0.79 -5.12
N LEU A 185 3.79 -1.74 -4.19
CA LEU A 185 3.84 -1.49 -2.75
C LEU A 185 5.27 -1.37 -2.22
#